data_AF-A0A2V6J9T2-F1
#
_entry.id   AF-A0A2V6J9T2-F1
#
_cell.length_a   1.000
_cell.length_b   1.000
_cell.length_c   1.000
_cell.angle_alpha   90.00
_cell.angle_beta   90.00
_cell.angle_gamma   90.00
#
_symmetry.space_group_name_H-M   'P 1'
#
loop_
_entity.id
_entity.type
_entity.pdbx_description
1 polymer ?
#
loop_
_entity_poly.entity_id
_entity_poly.type
_entity_poly.pdbx_seq_one_letter_code
_entity_poly.pdbx_strand_id
1 'polypeptide(L)'
;MVSVFANSISVGGELSDYVATNGGQISGTASLFYNVTGDIHSGADTAFAIQAVPLNNGGGALTPAIIGSDALLSVNAGNITSDGPILAYTSLYGGGQIDGNVIVILEGNNITTASSASGIPGTDTMALEAAIYSNVNGKIGKDAVLAVVASQNISAPGETVFWIPNGNYQSLGPGSIGGNAEVDISASNILTGHLLNQILNYGGASIGGNALISLDATSLSVNGDFDARIDNTAGTIGGDAAITINAAGLAATGAQFLQLLNSNSGRIGGSATIDVTTTNLSADQLFVAILNSVNDGSPTGTITSNAAINFNVSGTATVTTDATFQINGSDSAASSTINLSGGTYNVGGTFEGFMDGSGTMTFTNVTINADTVKTGIFGANGTLRIGGGSISANTLLHLYAPSIIGRGGIIDFVSDVTLSSSATAAVIAANTVTIENGIVVTIAPSTSANVYANIPNYSARSGGNGNTTGTFVGAVTTQPLGGQPPFNSPSARLAAKQSQLGRLGGGMNRTIHVTDSSQLGSLLENASPGRDGKVRIASAAVPRTASVGKAPAQAPRAFDRHRSVATNVGPKMLASRSP
;
A
#
# COMPACT_ATOMS: atom_id res chain seq x y z
N MET A 1 17.80 -19.19 28.10
CA MET A 1 18.08 -17.79 28.51
C MET A 1 19.55 -17.53 28.29
N VAL A 2 19.84 -16.50 27.52
CA VAL A 2 21.17 -15.90 27.34
C VAL A 2 21.06 -14.45 27.78
N SER A 3 21.99 -14.01 28.63
CA SER A 3 22.04 -12.63 29.11
C SER A 3 23.48 -12.14 29.05
N VAL A 4 23.72 -11.09 28.28
CA VAL A 4 25.04 -10.48 28.07
C VAL A 4 25.03 -9.08 28.65
N PHE A 5 25.92 -8.85 29.62
CA PHE A 5 26.17 -7.55 30.22
C PHE A 5 27.62 -7.16 29.93
N ALA A 6 27.82 -6.03 29.27
CA ALA A 6 29.14 -5.56 28.91
C ALA A 6 29.20 -4.02 28.96
N ASN A 7 30.41 -3.49 29.12
CA ASN A 7 30.61 -2.05 28.91
C ASN A 7 30.58 -1.73 27.41
N SER A 8 31.18 -2.57 26.58
CA SER A 8 31.10 -2.47 25.12
C SER A 8 31.40 -3.85 24.54
N ILE A 9 30.88 -4.12 23.35
CA ILE A 9 31.15 -5.32 22.56
C ILE A 9 31.73 -4.84 21.23
N SER A 10 32.93 -5.32 20.89
CA SER A 10 33.53 -5.08 19.59
C SER A 10 34.10 -6.40 19.10
N VAL A 11 33.59 -6.87 17.96
CA VAL A 11 34.09 -8.07 17.28
C VAL A 11 34.60 -7.70 15.90
N GLY A 12 35.75 -8.24 15.50
CA GLY A 12 36.33 -7.97 14.19
C GLY A 12 35.66 -8.70 13.02
N GLY A 13 34.69 -9.58 13.31
CA GLY A 13 33.94 -10.39 12.33
C GLY A 13 32.45 -10.37 12.65
N GLU A 14 31.76 -11.49 12.40
CA GLU A 14 30.33 -11.62 12.69
C GLU A 14 30.06 -11.66 14.21
N LEU A 15 29.05 -10.92 14.65
CA LEU A 15 28.43 -11.09 15.97
C LEU A 15 27.11 -11.84 15.81
N SER A 16 27.06 -13.10 16.21
CA SER A 16 25.87 -13.94 16.04
C SER A 16 25.52 -14.64 17.35
N ASP A 17 24.26 -14.51 17.78
CA ASP A 17 23.75 -15.22 18.95
C ASP A 17 22.29 -15.61 18.76
N TYR A 18 21.92 -16.79 19.27
CA TYR A 18 20.57 -17.28 19.12
C TYR A 18 20.12 -18.23 20.22
N VAL A 19 18.83 -18.21 20.51
CA VAL A 19 18.15 -19.21 21.34
C VAL A 19 17.23 -20.04 20.45
N ALA A 20 17.50 -21.33 20.31
CA ALA A 20 16.72 -22.21 19.44
C ALA A 20 16.15 -23.43 20.20
N THR A 21 14.94 -23.84 19.85
CA THR A 21 14.36 -25.11 20.30
C THR A 21 15.00 -26.31 19.59
N ASN A 22 15.51 -26.12 18.36
CA ASN A 22 16.09 -27.18 17.50
C ASN A 22 15.17 -28.42 17.40
N GLY A 23 13.88 -28.19 17.12
CA GLY A 23 12.87 -29.26 17.09
C GLY A 23 12.51 -29.84 18.46
N GLY A 24 12.97 -29.25 19.57
CA GLY A 24 12.61 -29.62 20.93
C GLY A 24 11.63 -28.64 21.59
N GLN A 25 11.60 -28.65 22.92
CA GLN A 25 10.76 -27.75 23.71
C GLN A 25 11.62 -26.95 24.69
N ILE A 26 11.32 -25.64 24.78
CA ILE A 26 11.73 -24.79 25.91
C ILE A 26 10.48 -24.61 26.76
N SER A 27 10.42 -25.21 27.96
CA SER A 27 9.20 -25.20 28.78
C SER A 27 8.84 -23.83 29.37
N GLY A 28 9.79 -22.88 29.41
CA GLY A 28 9.58 -21.53 29.93
C GLY A 28 9.88 -20.47 28.87
N THR A 29 10.30 -19.28 29.32
CA THR A 29 10.66 -18.17 28.44
C THR A 29 11.97 -18.47 27.68
N ALA A 30 11.95 -18.30 26.36
CA ALA A 30 13.17 -18.20 25.56
C ALA A 30 13.61 -16.73 25.54
N SER A 31 14.78 -16.43 26.10
CA SER A 31 15.27 -15.05 26.18
C SER A 31 16.69 -14.92 25.67
N LEU A 32 16.90 -13.92 24.82
CA LEU A 32 18.18 -13.44 24.34
C LEU A 32 18.26 -11.95 24.70
N PHE A 33 19.05 -11.63 25.72
CA PHE A 33 19.11 -10.29 26.31
C PHE A 33 20.53 -9.73 26.26
N TYR A 34 20.70 -8.60 25.58
CA TYR A 34 21.94 -7.83 25.55
C TYR A 34 21.70 -6.48 26.22
N ASN A 35 22.46 -6.17 27.27
CA ASN A 35 22.45 -4.87 27.93
C ASN A 35 23.88 -4.35 28.02
N VAL A 36 24.23 -3.49 27.08
CA VAL A 36 25.57 -2.95 26.89
C VAL A 36 25.55 -1.46 27.18
N THR A 37 26.34 -1.00 28.17
CA THR A 37 26.26 0.41 28.58
C THR A 37 26.90 1.39 27.58
N GLY A 38 27.86 0.89 26.81
CA GLY A 38 28.47 1.55 25.65
C GLY A 38 28.06 0.83 24.37
N ASP A 39 28.99 0.66 23.42
CA ASP A 39 28.62 0.30 22.05
C ASP A 39 28.67 -1.20 21.78
N ILE A 40 27.83 -1.65 20.83
CA ILE A 40 27.97 -2.90 20.10
C ILE A 40 28.48 -2.58 18.69
N HIS A 41 29.57 -3.23 18.29
CA HIS A 41 30.13 -3.13 16.95
C HIS A 41 30.58 -4.50 16.43
N SER A 42 30.22 -4.81 15.18
CA SER A 42 30.76 -5.94 14.41
C SER A 42 31.45 -5.48 13.12
N GLY A 43 32.62 -6.05 12.82
CA GLY A 43 33.35 -5.84 11.57
C GLY A 43 32.79 -6.62 10.36
N ALA A 44 31.77 -7.45 10.60
CA ALA A 44 30.90 -8.07 9.58
C ALA A 44 29.45 -8.03 10.10
N ASP A 45 28.63 -9.02 9.78
CA ASP A 45 27.21 -9.08 10.14
C ASP A 45 26.96 -9.09 11.66
N THR A 46 25.85 -8.50 12.10
CA THR A 46 25.29 -8.66 13.45
C THR A 46 23.97 -9.39 13.34
N ALA A 47 23.80 -10.51 14.04
CA ALA A 47 22.59 -11.32 14.03
C ALA A 47 22.18 -11.76 15.45
N PHE A 48 20.95 -11.46 15.83
CA PHE A 48 20.34 -11.93 17.06
C PHE A 48 19.03 -12.65 16.74
N ALA A 49 18.86 -13.88 17.23
CA ALA A 49 17.68 -14.66 16.88
C ALA A 49 17.06 -15.46 18.02
N ILE A 50 15.73 -15.62 17.97
CA ILE A 50 15.03 -16.69 18.68
C ILE A 50 14.36 -17.59 17.64
N GLN A 51 14.55 -18.91 17.75
CA GLN A 51 14.07 -19.86 16.76
C GLN A 51 13.26 -20.97 17.42
N ALA A 52 11.95 -21.00 17.12
CA ALA A 52 11.07 -22.12 17.41
C ALA A 52 10.81 -22.89 16.12
N VAL A 53 11.85 -23.45 15.50
CA VAL A 53 11.75 -24.12 14.19
C VAL A 53 11.79 -25.64 14.37
N PRO A 54 10.80 -26.39 13.84
CA PRO A 54 10.84 -27.85 13.84
C PRO A 54 12.01 -28.37 12.99
N LEU A 55 12.71 -29.40 13.47
CA LEU A 55 13.79 -30.03 12.73
C LEU A 55 13.35 -31.39 12.19
N ASN A 56 13.72 -31.69 10.95
CA ASN A 56 13.66 -33.04 10.38
C ASN A 56 15.07 -33.57 10.10
N ASN A 57 15.65 -34.27 11.07
CA ASN A 57 16.95 -34.91 10.89
C ASN A 57 16.89 -36.30 10.22
N GLY A 58 15.78 -36.71 9.58
CA GLY A 58 15.73 -38.07 9.02
C GLY A 58 14.48 -38.53 8.26
N GLY A 59 13.64 -37.65 7.72
CA GLY A 59 12.44 -38.04 6.97
C GLY A 59 11.29 -38.59 7.82
N GLY A 60 11.35 -38.41 9.14
CA GLY A 60 10.27 -38.73 10.09
C GLY A 60 9.29 -37.57 10.29
N ALA A 61 8.28 -37.77 11.15
CA ALA A 61 7.39 -36.69 11.58
C ALA A 61 8.20 -35.57 12.27
N LEU A 62 7.87 -34.31 11.97
CA LEU A 62 8.52 -33.15 12.57
C LEU A 62 8.35 -33.20 14.10
N THR A 63 9.46 -33.05 14.83
CA THR A 63 9.38 -32.87 16.28
C THR A 63 8.86 -31.46 16.56
N PRO A 64 7.83 -31.30 17.42
CA PRO A 64 7.26 -29.99 17.69
C PRO A 64 8.30 -29.05 18.29
N ALA A 65 8.47 -27.87 17.68
CA ALA A 65 9.28 -26.79 18.22
C ALA A 65 8.39 -25.87 19.06
N ILE A 66 8.49 -25.98 20.38
CA ILE A 66 7.59 -25.28 21.31
C ILE A 66 8.38 -24.43 22.31
N ILE A 67 7.97 -23.18 22.49
CA ILE A 67 8.33 -22.34 23.63
C ILE A 67 7.08 -22.17 24.48
N GLY A 68 7.08 -22.71 25.70
CA GLY A 68 5.88 -22.81 26.55
C GLY A 68 5.44 -21.51 27.24
N SER A 69 6.19 -20.42 27.05
CA SER A 69 5.86 -19.09 27.57
C SER A 69 6.25 -18.04 26.51
N ASP A 70 6.98 -16.99 26.89
CA ASP A 70 7.32 -15.88 25.99
C ASP A 70 8.63 -16.14 25.24
N ALA A 71 8.80 -15.47 24.10
CA ALA A 71 10.09 -15.28 23.44
C ALA A 71 10.46 -13.79 23.52
N LEU A 72 11.59 -13.49 24.17
CA LEU A 72 12.08 -12.13 24.36
C LEU A 72 13.48 -11.98 23.78
N LEU A 73 13.57 -11.31 22.64
CA LEU A 73 14.82 -10.80 22.07
C LEU A 73 14.90 -9.31 22.38
N SER A 74 15.88 -8.89 23.17
CA SER A 74 16.08 -7.49 23.51
C SER A 74 17.56 -7.15 23.49
N VAL A 75 17.92 -6.15 22.69
CA VAL A 75 19.28 -5.63 22.56
C VAL A 75 19.25 -4.14 22.87
N ASN A 76 19.91 -3.76 23.95
CA ASN A 76 20.08 -2.37 24.38
C ASN A 76 21.58 -2.03 24.38
N ALA A 77 21.95 -0.97 23.68
CA ALA A 77 23.32 -0.44 23.64
C ALA A 77 23.38 1.08 23.50
N GLY A 78 24.51 1.68 23.84
CA GLY A 78 24.81 3.07 23.49
C GLY A 78 24.70 3.30 21.97
N ASN A 79 25.33 2.45 21.17
CA ASN A 79 25.12 2.37 19.72
C ASN A 79 25.14 0.91 19.29
N ILE A 80 24.34 0.55 18.30
CA ILE A 80 24.37 -0.76 17.62
C ILE A 80 24.88 -0.51 16.21
N THR A 81 26.09 -0.98 15.93
CA THR A 81 26.77 -0.73 14.65
C THR A 81 27.30 -2.01 14.02
N SER A 82 27.32 -2.05 12.69
CA SER A 82 27.80 -3.21 11.93
C SER A 82 28.35 -2.77 10.58
N ASP A 83 29.49 -3.34 10.17
CA ASP A 83 30.01 -3.15 8.81
C ASP A 83 29.22 -3.99 7.78
N GLY A 84 28.56 -5.07 8.25
CA GLY A 84 27.62 -5.89 7.48
C GLY A 84 26.16 -5.64 7.89
N PRO A 85 25.22 -6.49 7.45
CA PRO A 85 23.83 -6.45 7.90
C PRO A 85 23.64 -6.43 9.43
N ILE A 86 22.52 -5.87 9.89
CA ILE A 86 22.01 -6.03 11.26
C ILE A 86 20.68 -6.76 11.18
N LEU A 87 20.58 -7.92 11.84
CA LEU A 87 19.41 -8.78 11.82
C LEU A 87 18.96 -9.07 13.25
N ALA A 88 17.70 -8.82 13.57
CA ALA A 88 17.09 -9.16 14.86
C ALA A 88 15.73 -9.79 14.64
N TYR A 89 15.60 -11.11 14.85
CA TYR A 89 14.36 -11.77 14.49
C TYR A 89 13.95 -12.91 15.40
N THR A 90 12.64 -13.17 15.43
CA THR A 90 12.11 -14.44 15.92
C THR A 90 11.52 -15.23 14.76
N SER A 91 11.80 -16.53 14.68
CA SER A 91 11.28 -17.41 13.62
C SER A 91 10.55 -18.63 14.17
N LEU A 92 9.34 -18.86 13.63
CA LEU A 92 8.47 -20.00 13.92
C LEU A 92 8.22 -20.85 12.66
N TYR A 93 9.10 -20.76 11.67
CA TYR A 93 8.95 -21.47 10.40
C TYR A 93 8.72 -22.97 10.58
N GLY A 94 7.85 -23.53 9.76
CA GLY A 94 7.59 -24.97 9.71
C GLY A 94 6.62 -25.48 10.77
N GLY A 95 5.83 -24.60 11.39
CA GLY A 95 4.84 -24.98 12.41
C GLY A 95 5.32 -24.80 13.86
N GLY A 96 6.28 -23.91 14.08
CA GLY A 96 6.73 -23.52 15.42
C GLY A 96 5.62 -22.94 16.28
N GLN A 97 5.69 -23.14 17.58
CA GLN A 97 4.71 -22.61 18.53
C GLN A 97 5.37 -21.89 19.70
N ILE A 98 4.83 -20.72 20.03
CA ILE A 98 5.17 -19.93 21.21
C ILE A 98 3.85 -19.64 21.92
N ASP A 99 3.67 -20.14 23.14
CA ASP A 99 2.38 -20.05 23.86
C ASP A 99 2.10 -18.64 24.41
N GLY A 100 3.15 -17.85 24.62
CA GLY A 100 3.09 -16.49 25.15
C GLY A 100 3.27 -15.41 24.09
N ASN A 101 3.89 -14.31 24.51
CA ASN A 101 4.23 -13.17 23.66
C ASN A 101 5.53 -13.44 22.89
N VAL A 102 5.66 -12.82 21.73
CA VAL A 102 6.95 -12.66 21.03
C VAL A 102 7.29 -11.18 21.03
N ILE A 103 8.44 -10.85 21.58
CA ILE A 103 8.92 -9.47 21.70
C ILE A 103 10.32 -9.41 21.11
N VAL A 104 10.51 -8.55 20.11
CA VAL A 104 11.80 -8.24 19.49
C VAL A 104 12.05 -6.74 19.66
N ILE A 105 13.09 -6.38 20.40
CA ILE A 105 13.44 -4.98 20.70
C ILE A 105 14.90 -4.74 20.31
N LEU A 106 15.12 -3.72 19.47
CA LEU A 106 16.43 -3.12 19.23
C LEU A 106 16.41 -1.68 19.74
N GLU A 107 17.25 -1.39 20.72
CA GLU A 107 17.33 -0.09 21.39
C GLU A 107 18.76 0.45 21.40
N GLY A 108 18.92 1.70 20.99
CA GLY A 108 20.16 2.43 21.24
C GLY A 108 20.12 3.91 20.89
N ASN A 109 21.26 4.60 20.90
CA ASN A 109 21.29 5.97 20.38
C ASN A 109 21.32 5.98 18.87
N ASN A 110 22.15 5.11 18.28
CA ASN A 110 22.22 4.89 16.85
C ASN A 110 22.11 3.41 16.55
N ILE A 111 21.34 3.04 15.53
CA ILE A 111 21.26 1.70 14.95
C ILE A 111 21.68 1.86 13.49
N THR A 112 22.92 1.52 13.19
CA THR A 112 23.54 1.89 11.90
C THR A 112 24.34 0.75 11.30
N THR A 113 24.15 0.51 10.01
CA THR A 113 24.92 -0.46 9.23
C THR A 113 25.54 0.21 8.01
N ALA A 114 26.74 -0.23 7.61
CA ALA A 114 27.33 0.14 6.33
C ALA A 114 26.80 -0.69 5.14
N SER A 115 25.98 -1.72 5.41
CA SER A 115 25.47 -2.64 4.41
C SER A 115 24.59 -1.94 3.38
N SER A 116 24.85 -2.24 2.11
CA SER A 116 24.03 -1.86 0.97
C SER A 116 23.16 -3.03 0.47
N ALA A 117 22.99 -4.09 1.27
CA ALA A 117 22.20 -5.25 0.88
C ALA A 117 20.74 -4.88 0.59
N SER A 118 20.19 -5.44 -0.49
CA SER A 118 18.80 -5.27 -0.94
C SER A 118 18.41 -6.50 -1.74
N GLY A 119 17.12 -6.82 -1.78
CA GLY A 119 16.61 -8.01 -2.46
C GLY A 119 15.13 -8.21 -2.21
N ILE A 120 14.72 -9.48 -2.09
CA ILE A 120 13.35 -9.85 -1.76
C ILE A 120 13.28 -10.14 -0.25
N PRO A 121 12.57 -9.32 0.53
CA PRO A 121 12.36 -9.56 1.96
C PRO A 121 11.90 -10.99 2.25
N GLY A 122 12.48 -11.60 3.28
CA GLY A 122 12.19 -12.98 3.71
C GLY A 122 12.83 -14.08 2.84
N THR A 123 13.53 -13.70 1.77
CA THR A 123 14.33 -14.60 0.92
C THR A 123 15.80 -14.22 0.92
N ASP A 124 16.08 -12.93 0.70
CA ASP A 124 17.43 -12.37 0.70
C ASP A 124 17.73 -11.68 2.03
N THR A 125 19.01 -11.49 2.34
CA THR A 125 19.45 -10.72 3.52
C THR A 125 19.31 -9.23 3.24
N MET A 126 18.61 -8.51 4.12
CA MET A 126 18.46 -7.05 4.05
C MET A 126 19.61 -6.34 4.76
N ALA A 127 19.80 -5.04 4.52
CA ALA A 127 20.83 -4.28 5.23
C ALA A 127 20.51 -4.15 6.72
N LEU A 128 19.28 -3.80 7.04
CA LEU A 128 18.77 -3.77 8.41
C LEU A 128 17.43 -4.48 8.45
N GLU A 129 17.32 -5.53 9.26
CA GLU A 129 16.11 -6.31 9.40
C GLU A 129 15.76 -6.50 10.88
N ALA A 130 14.51 -6.19 11.22
CA ALA A 130 13.92 -6.64 12.45
C ALA A 130 12.57 -7.31 12.17
N ALA A 131 12.35 -8.53 12.67
CA ALA A 131 11.25 -9.35 12.19
C ALA A 131 10.66 -10.33 13.19
N ILE A 132 9.37 -10.62 13.07
CA ILE A 132 8.72 -11.76 13.72
C ILE A 132 8.06 -12.63 12.66
N TYR A 133 8.73 -13.73 12.31
CA TYR A 133 8.28 -14.69 11.31
C TYR A 133 7.35 -15.73 11.94
N SER A 134 6.04 -15.50 11.84
CA SER A 134 5.00 -16.46 12.24
C SER A 134 4.32 -17.16 11.05
N ASN A 135 4.64 -16.77 9.82
CA ASN A 135 4.25 -17.47 8.60
C ASN A 135 4.80 -18.92 8.56
N VAL A 136 4.32 -19.71 7.59
CA VAL A 136 4.65 -21.14 7.46
C VAL A 136 4.09 -21.95 8.64
N ASN A 137 2.81 -21.71 8.95
CA ASN A 137 2.04 -22.38 10.03
C ASN A 137 2.52 -22.09 11.46
N GLY A 138 3.32 -21.05 11.68
CA GLY A 138 3.76 -20.64 13.01
C GLY A 138 2.60 -20.14 13.88
N LYS A 139 2.71 -20.33 15.20
CA LYS A 139 1.70 -19.94 16.18
C LYS A 139 2.28 -19.13 17.32
N ILE A 140 1.74 -17.94 17.53
CA ILE A 140 1.99 -17.10 18.69
C ILE A 140 0.69 -17.05 19.51
N GLY A 141 0.73 -17.47 20.77
CA GLY A 141 -0.45 -17.59 21.61
C GLY A 141 -1.01 -16.24 22.08
N LYS A 142 -0.17 -15.20 22.16
CA LYS A 142 -0.52 -13.83 22.57
C LYS A 142 -0.01 -12.80 21.56
N ASP A 143 0.65 -11.75 22.03
CA ASP A 143 1.06 -10.60 21.20
C ASP A 143 2.38 -10.87 20.46
N ALA A 144 2.52 -10.27 19.28
CA ALA A 144 3.76 -10.15 18.54
C ALA A 144 4.14 -8.66 18.47
N VAL A 145 5.20 -8.27 19.18
CA VAL A 145 5.64 -6.87 19.30
C VAL A 145 7.06 -6.74 18.77
N LEU A 146 7.22 -5.92 17.73
CA LEU A 146 8.48 -5.55 17.15
C LEU A 146 8.73 -4.07 17.43
N ALA A 147 9.80 -3.74 18.15
CA ALA A 147 10.19 -2.36 18.41
C ALA A 147 11.63 -2.09 17.98
N VAL A 148 11.85 -1.02 17.22
CA VAL A 148 13.18 -0.52 16.85
C VAL A 148 13.25 0.96 17.21
N VAL A 149 13.99 1.25 18.28
CA VAL A 149 13.99 2.55 18.94
C VAL A 149 15.41 3.10 18.98
N ALA A 150 15.64 4.19 18.27
CA ALA A 150 16.89 4.94 18.32
C ALA A 150 16.66 6.33 18.93
N SER A 151 17.44 6.75 19.92
CA SER A 151 17.32 8.15 20.41
C SER A 151 17.77 9.17 19.35
N GLN A 152 18.65 8.77 18.43
CA GLN A 152 19.17 9.59 17.33
C GLN A 152 18.84 8.97 15.98
N ASN A 153 19.65 8.03 15.47
CA ASN A 153 19.55 7.63 14.06
C ASN A 153 19.29 6.14 13.86
N ILE A 154 18.41 5.82 12.92
CA ILE A 154 18.37 4.52 12.24
C ILE A 154 18.94 4.75 10.84
N SER A 155 20.01 4.04 10.45
CA SER A 155 20.59 4.22 9.13
C SER A 155 21.11 2.94 8.49
N ALA A 156 20.74 2.74 7.23
CA ALA A 156 21.21 1.64 6.41
C ALA A 156 21.19 2.06 4.92
N PRO A 157 22.33 2.09 4.21
CA PRO A 157 22.35 2.45 2.79
C PRO A 157 21.49 1.54 1.91
N GLY A 158 21.31 0.28 2.30
CA GLY A 158 20.48 -0.70 1.61
C GLY A 158 19.02 -0.74 2.05
N GLU A 159 18.38 -1.88 1.81
CA GLU A 159 16.98 -2.12 2.15
C GLU A 159 16.82 -2.36 3.64
N THR A 160 15.86 -1.65 4.24
CA THR A 160 15.49 -1.77 5.64
C THR A 160 14.10 -2.36 5.77
N VAL A 161 13.96 -3.41 6.57
CA VAL A 161 12.70 -4.14 6.73
C VAL A 161 12.38 -4.29 8.22
N PHE A 162 11.24 -3.77 8.61
CA PHE A 162 10.65 -3.96 9.93
C PHE A 162 9.27 -4.55 9.76
N TRP A 163 9.10 -5.82 10.14
CA TRP A 163 7.86 -6.49 9.78
C TRP A 163 7.45 -7.68 10.64
N ILE A 164 6.16 -7.98 10.57
CA ILE A 164 5.55 -9.21 11.09
C ILE A 164 4.87 -9.93 9.93
N PRO A 165 5.60 -10.83 9.22
CA PRO A 165 5.01 -11.70 8.23
C PRO A 165 4.28 -12.87 8.88
N ASN A 166 2.96 -12.74 9.02
CA ASN A 166 2.05 -13.79 9.49
C ASN A 166 1.33 -14.50 8.32
N GLY A 167 1.39 -13.94 7.12
CA GLY A 167 0.63 -14.37 5.96
C GLY A 167 1.09 -15.69 5.35
N ASN A 168 0.33 -16.17 4.36
CA ASN A 168 0.68 -17.37 3.59
C ASN A 168 1.78 -17.08 2.54
N TYR A 169 2.97 -16.69 3.02
CA TYR A 169 4.13 -16.43 2.20
C TYR A 169 4.57 -17.68 1.45
N GLN A 170 4.80 -17.55 0.14
CA GLN A 170 5.20 -18.64 -0.77
C GLN A 170 4.26 -19.86 -0.79
N SER A 171 2.98 -19.70 -0.38
CA SER A 171 2.02 -20.80 -0.25
C SER A 171 2.44 -21.90 0.74
N LEU A 172 3.28 -21.56 1.73
CA LEU A 172 3.83 -22.52 2.71
C LEU A 172 2.95 -22.68 3.96
N GLY A 173 1.85 -21.94 4.05
CA GLY A 173 0.84 -22.00 5.10
C GLY A 173 0.77 -20.70 5.91
N PRO A 174 -0.44 -20.21 6.25
CA PRO A 174 -0.61 -19.01 7.06
C PRO A 174 -0.22 -19.24 8.53
N GLY A 175 0.21 -18.19 9.21
CA GLY A 175 0.44 -18.16 10.65
C GLY A 175 -0.79 -17.75 11.47
N SER A 176 -0.67 -17.82 12.79
CA SER A 176 -1.68 -17.30 13.73
C SER A 176 -1.04 -16.57 14.91
N ILE A 177 -1.54 -15.37 15.21
CA ILE A 177 -1.19 -14.57 16.38
C ILE A 177 -2.47 -14.43 17.23
N GLY A 178 -2.43 -14.88 18.49
CA GLY A 178 -3.60 -14.89 19.37
C GLY A 178 -4.01 -13.52 19.90
N GLY A 179 -3.05 -12.61 20.05
CA GLY A 179 -3.23 -11.23 20.50
C GLY A 179 -3.00 -10.21 19.38
N ASN A 180 -2.34 -9.11 19.72
CA ASN A 180 -2.00 -8.02 18.81
C ASN A 180 -0.75 -8.32 17.98
N ALA A 181 -0.64 -7.69 16.81
CA ALA A 181 0.60 -7.56 16.06
C ALA A 181 0.98 -6.08 16.00
N GLU A 182 2.18 -5.73 16.45
CA GLU A 182 2.63 -4.34 16.57
C GLU A 182 4.04 -4.17 16.02
N VAL A 183 4.22 -3.19 15.14
CA VAL A 183 5.51 -2.73 14.66
C VAL A 183 5.67 -1.27 15.05
N ASP A 184 6.55 -0.98 16.00
CA ASP A 184 6.81 0.36 16.54
C ASP A 184 8.24 0.80 16.24
N ILE A 185 8.38 1.87 15.46
CA ILE A 185 9.67 2.39 15.01
C ILE A 185 9.79 3.85 15.43
N SER A 186 10.85 4.19 16.17
CA SER A 186 11.11 5.58 16.51
C SER A 186 12.58 5.97 16.39
N ALA A 187 12.82 7.14 15.82
CA ALA A 187 14.15 7.75 15.74
C ALA A 187 14.08 9.28 15.67
N SER A 188 15.18 10.00 15.96
CA SER A 188 15.26 11.39 15.51
C SER A 188 15.33 11.45 13.97
N ASN A 189 16.21 10.64 13.36
CA ASN A 189 16.34 10.55 11.92
C ASN A 189 16.35 9.09 11.45
N ILE A 190 15.65 8.81 10.36
CA ILE A 190 15.68 7.53 9.66
C ILE A 190 16.22 7.80 8.26
N LEU A 191 17.35 7.17 7.91
CA LEU A 191 18.00 7.31 6.61
C LEU A 191 18.27 5.93 6.00
N THR A 192 17.46 5.52 5.03
CA THR A 192 17.54 4.18 4.44
C THR A 192 17.58 4.19 2.91
N GLY A 193 17.99 3.08 2.29
CA GLY A 193 17.83 2.86 0.85
C GLY A 193 16.35 2.70 0.50
N HIS A 194 15.76 1.57 0.86
CA HIS A 194 14.32 1.34 0.87
C HIS A 194 13.84 1.14 2.30
N LEU A 195 12.56 1.42 2.59
CA LEU A 195 11.97 1.15 3.91
C LEU A 195 10.64 0.44 3.77
N LEU A 196 10.58 -0.79 4.28
CA LEU A 196 9.36 -1.56 4.40
C LEU A 196 9.01 -1.67 5.88
N ASN A 197 7.84 -1.14 6.25
CA ASN A 197 7.31 -1.21 7.60
C ASN A 197 5.94 -1.90 7.54
N GLN A 198 5.88 -3.20 7.87
CA GLN A 198 4.78 -4.05 7.40
C GLN A 198 4.24 -5.06 8.41
N ILE A 199 2.92 -5.25 8.39
CA ILE A 199 2.25 -6.43 8.97
C ILE A 199 1.56 -7.15 7.82
N LEU A 200 2.00 -8.37 7.54
CA LEU A 200 1.46 -9.16 6.44
C LEU A 200 0.62 -10.29 7.04
N ASN A 201 -0.70 -10.15 7.04
CA ASN A 201 -1.69 -11.09 7.58
C ASN A 201 -2.64 -11.62 6.50
N TYR A 202 -2.10 -12.07 5.37
CA TYR A 202 -2.90 -12.48 4.21
C TYR A 202 -3.02 -14.00 4.05
N GLY A 203 -3.94 -14.45 3.20
CA GLY A 203 -4.02 -15.85 2.73
C GLY A 203 -4.47 -16.85 3.78
N GLY A 204 -5.45 -16.48 4.61
CA GLY A 204 -6.01 -17.30 5.68
C GLY A 204 -5.35 -17.12 7.05
N ALA A 205 -4.38 -16.21 7.17
CA ALA A 205 -3.73 -15.88 8.43
C ALA A 205 -4.65 -15.13 9.40
N SER A 206 -4.35 -15.26 10.69
CA SER A 206 -5.15 -14.62 11.75
C SER A 206 -4.31 -13.85 12.75
N ILE A 207 -4.83 -12.69 13.15
CA ILE A 207 -4.44 -11.89 14.31
C ILE A 207 -5.70 -11.74 15.17
N GLY A 208 -5.64 -12.18 16.43
CA GLY A 208 -6.81 -12.19 17.32
C GLY A 208 -7.19 -10.80 17.84
N GLY A 209 -6.22 -9.90 17.99
CA GLY A 209 -6.37 -8.52 18.42
C GLY A 209 -6.19 -7.51 17.29
N ASN A 210 -5.48 -6.42 17.58
CA ASN A 210 -5.21 -5.33 16.66
C ASN A 210 -3.97 -5.60 15.80
N ALA A 211 -3.88 -4.95 14.65
CA ALA A 211 -2.65 -4.82 13.87
C ALA A 211 -2.24 -3.34 13.82
N LEU A 212 -1.10 -2.99 14.41
CA LEU A 212 -0.62 -1.61 14.52
C LEU A 212 0.76 -1.44 13.90
N ILE A 213 0.91 -0.40 13.09
CA ILE A 213 2.20 0.12 12.65
C ILE A 213 2.31 1.56 13.13
N SER A 214 3.35 1.86 13.92
CA SER A 214 3.73 3.21 14.32
C SER A 214 5.12 3.55 13.79
N LEU A 215 5.27 4.74 13.21
CA LEU A 215 6.56 5.30 12.86
C LEU A 215 6.61 6.75 13.32
N ASP A 216 7.50 7.03 14.27
CA ASP A 216 7.75 8.37 14.79
C ASP A 216 9.18 8.81 14.45
N ALA A 217 9.30 9.87 13.65
CA ALA A 217 10.59 10.46 13.30
C ALA A 217 10.57 11.99 13.32
N THR A 218 11.71 12.64 13.55
CA THR A 218 11.81 14.06 13.17
C THR A 218 12.00 14.17 11.66
N SER A 219 12.93 13.38 11.11
CA SER A 219 13.10 13.25 9.66
C SER A 219 13.13 11.79 9.22
N LEU A 220 12.35 11.47 8.19
CA LEU A 220 12.39 10.20 7.47
C LEU A 220 12.85 10.50 6.03
N SER A 221 13.99 9.96 5.64
CA SER A 221 14.59 10.11 4.32
C SER A 221 14.90 8.73 3.74
N VAL A 222 14.15 8.32 2.73
CA VAL A 222 14.29 7.04 2.05
C VAL A 222 14.81 7.30 0.63
N ASN A 223 15.95 6.72 0.26
CA ASN A 223 16.56 6.86 -1.06
C ASN A 223 15.97 5.87 -2.09
N GLY A 224 14.69 5.57 -1.95
CA GLY A 224 13.95 4.57 -2.71
C GLY A 224 12.48 4.63 -2.29
N ASP A 225 11.83 3.47 -2.28
CA ASP A 225 10.41 3.36 -1.91
C ASP A 225 10.23 3.28 -0.40
N PHE A 226 9.20 3.96 0.09
CA PHE A 226 8.69 3.83 1.44
C PHE A 226 7.33 3.12 1.41
N ASP A 227 7.25 1.96 2.05
CA ASP A 227 6.06 1.10 2.07
C ASP A 227 5.64 0.80 3.51
N ALA A 228 4.64 1.53 4.00
CA ALA A 228 3.94 1.24 5.25
C ALA A 228 2.65 0.48 4.93
N ARG A 229 2.59 -0.81 5.30
CA ARG A 229 1.47 -1.68 4.87
C ARG A 229 0.99 -2.64 5.93
N ILE A 230 -0.32 -2.68 6.09
CA ILE A 230 -1.03 -3.81 6.70
C ILE A 230 -1.77 -4.54 5.59
N ASP A 231 -1.37 -5.78 5.30
CA ASP A 231 -2.02 -6.62 4.30
C ASP A 231 -2.84 -7.73 4.97
N ASN A 232 -4.15 -7.57 5.00
CA ASN A 232 -5.12 -8.53 5.50
C ASN A 232 -5.93 -9.21 4.38
N THR A 233 -5.37 -9.28 3.16
CA THR A 233 -6.05 -9.89 2.01
C THR A 233 -6.36 -11.36 2.28
N ALA A 234 -7.65 -11.74 2.27
CA ALA A 234 -8.12 -13.06 2.70
C ALA A 234 -7.67 -13.48 4.12
N GLY A 235 -7.34 -12.52 4.98
CA GLY A 235 -6.94 -12.73 6.37
C GLY A 235 -8.03 -12.36 7.38
N THR A 236 -7.70 -12.46 8.66
CA THR A 236 -8.55 -11.97 9.74
C THR A 236 -7.74 -11.20 10.78
N ILE A 237 -8.17 -9.97 11.07
CA ILE A 237 -7.76 -9.16 12.22
C ILE A 237 -8.99 -9.03 13.12
N GLY A 238 -8.91 -9.47 14.37
CA GLY A 238 -10.04 -9.48 15.29
C GLY A 238 -10.43 -8.09 15.81
N GLY A 239 -9.46 -7.17 15.89
CA GLY A 239 -9.64 -5.80 16.34
C GLY A 239 -9.43 -4.77 15.22
N ASP A 240 -8.82 -3.64 15.59
CA ASP A 240 -8.51 -2.53 14.69
C ASP A 240 -7.25 -2.81 13.86
N ALA A 241 -7.16 -2.20 12.69
CA ALA A 241 -5.96 -2.16 11.87
C ALA A 241 -5.56 -0.69 11.65
N ALA A 242 -4.37 -0.29 12.11
CA ALA A 242 -3.97 1.12 12.14
C ALA A 242 -2.53 1.32 11.68
N ILE A 243 -2.32 2.33 10.84
CA ILE A 243 -1.00 2.82 10.44
C ILE A 243 -0.89 4.28 10.89
N THR A 244 0.08 4.59 11.73
CA THR A 244 0.36 5.95 12.20
C THR A 244 1.77 6.36 11.80
N ILE A 245 1.89 7.43 11.01
CA ILE A 245 3.18 7.99 10.61
C ILE A 245 3.26 9.45 11.08
N ASN A 246 4.16 9.74 12.01
CA ASN A 246 4.47 11.09 12.43
C ASN A 246 5.92 11.41 12.06
N ALA A 247 6.09 12.25 11.04
CA ALA A 247 7.42 12.68 10.61
C ALA A 247 7.40 14.15 10.20
N ALA A 248 8.19 15.02 10.84
CA ALA A 248 8.20 16.43 10.45
C ALA A 248 8.66 16.62 9.00
N GLY A 249 9.68 15.87 8.56
CA GLY A 249 10.03 15.70 7.15
C GLY A 249 9.85 14.25 6.71
N LEU A 250 9.01 14.01 5.70
CA LEU A 250 8.75 12.70 5.10
C LEU A 250 9.19 12.68 3.63
N ALA A 251 10.40 12.22 3.35
CA ALA A 251 10.97 12.20 2.01
C ALA A 251 11.26 10.77 1.55
N ALA A 252 10.79 10.45 0.35
CA ALA A 252 11.19 9.28 -0.42
C ALA A 252 11.59 9.74 -1.83
N THR A 253 12.71 9.24 -2.37
CA THR A 253 13.06 9.51 -3.77
C THR A 253 12.23 8.66 -4.73
N GLY A 254 11.70 7.53 -4.26
CA GLY A 254 10.74 6.68 -4.96
C GLY A 254 9.29 6.92 -4.53
N ALA A 255 8.48 5.88 -4.64
CA ALA A 255 7.07 5.91 -4.30
C ALA A 255 6.85 5.80 -2.78
N GLN A 256 5.80 6.46 -2.29
CA GLN A 256 5.30 6.30 -0.93
C GLN A 256 3.96 5.55 -0.97
N PHE A 257 3.96 4.35 -0.42
CA PHE A 257 2.79 3.49 -0.27
C PHE A 257 2.39 3.43 1.21
N LEU A 258 1.19 3.94 1.51
CA LEU A 258 0.59 3.82 2.83
C LEU A 258 -0.74 3.10 2.67
N GLN A 259 -0.76 1.80 3.00
CA GLN A 259 -1.81 0.91 2.53
C GLN A 259 -2.34 -0.01 3.61
N LEU A 260 -3.67 -0.07 3.68
CA LEU A 260 -4.41 -1.11 4.39
C LEU A 260 -5.16 -1.94 3.36
N LEU A 261 -4.73 -3.19 3.13
CA LEU A 261 -5.36 -4.11 2.19
C LEU A 261 -6.26 -5.07 2.97
N ASN A 262 -7.52 -5.22 2.58
CA ASN A 262 -8.48 -6.10 3.23
C ASN A 262 -9.35 -6.87 2.22
N SER A 263 -8.90 -7.00 0.97
CA SER A 263 -9.69 -7.62 -0.09
C SER A 263 -9.79 -9.15 0.05
N ASN A 264 -10.47 -9.80 -0.90
CA ASN A 264 -10.59 -11.26 -1.01
C ASN A 264 -11.21 -11.91 0.23
N SER A 265 -12.32 -11.35 0.73
CA SER A 265 -12.97 -11.77 1.99
C SER A 265 -12.13 -11.53 3.25
N GLY A 266 -11.14 -10.63 3.19
CA GLY A 266 -10.43 -10.16 4.38
C GLY A 266 -11.40 -9.59 5.42
N ARG A 267 -11.11 -9.80 6.70
CA ARG A 267 -11.94 -9.30 7.80
C ARG A 267 -11.14 -8.47 8.78
N ILE A 268 -11.60 -7.27 9.05
CA ILE A 268 -11.19 -6.42 10.17
C ILE A 268 -12.38 -6.28 11.12
N GLY A 269 -12.22 -6.76 12.36
CA GLY A 269 -13.26 -6.76 13.38
C GLY A 269 -13.56 -5.39 13.98
N GLY A 270 -12.62 -4.44 13.85
CA GLY A 270 -12.74 -3.05 14.28
C GLY A 270 -12.73 -2.07 13.11
N SER A 271 -11.98 -0.99 13.27
CA SER A 271 -11.75 0.08 12.30
C SER A 271 -10.46 -0.16 11.50
N ALA A 272 -10.39 0.43 10.30
CA ALA A 272 -9.19 0.55 9.50
C ALA A 272 -8.79 2.03 9.43
N THR A 273 -7.63 2.39 9.94
CA THR A 273 -7.20 3.79 10.04
C THR A 273 -5.80 3.99 9.47
N ILE A 274 -5.62 5.03 8.67
CA ILE A 274 -4.30 5.55 8.27
C ILE A 274 -4.22 7.00 8.73
N ASP A 275 -3.33 7.27 9.68
CA ASP A 275 -3.06 8.58 10.23
C ASP A 275 -1.65 9.02 9.83
N VAL A 276 -1.56 10.14 9.10
CA VAL A 276 -0.29 10.73 8.70
C VAL A 276 -0.23 12.17 9.17
N THR A 277 0.81 12.51 9.92
CA THR A 277 1.08 13.87 10.35
C THR A 277 2.49 14.25 9.93
N THR A 278 2.60 15.22 9.03
CA THR A 278 3.89 15.72 8.56
C THR A 278 3.89 17.22 8.33
N THR A 279 5.07 17.85 8.41
CA THR A 279 5.20 19.25 7.97
C THR A 279 5.46 19.30 6.47
N ASN A 280 6.42 18.54 5.97
CA ASN A 280 6.73 18.49 4.55
C ASN A 280 6.87 17.06 4.05
N LEU A 281 6.36 16.82 2.85
CA LEU A 281 6.43 15.53 2.17
C LEU A 281 7.08 15.68 0.78
N SER A 282 7.91 14.73 0.39
CA SER A 282 8.46 14.60 -0.97
C SER A 282 8.38 13.16 -1.44
N ALA A 283 7.81 12.92 -2.62
CA ALA A 283 7.73 11.58 -3.23
C ALA A 283 7.81 11.65 -4.75
N ASP A 284 8.22 10.56 -5.41
CA ASP A 284 7.95 10.38 -6.83
C ASP A 284 6.44 10.18 -7.07
N GLN A 285 5.85 9.22 -6.36
CA GLN A 285 4.42 8.93 -6.34
C GLN A 285 3.91 8.85 -4.91
N LEU A 286 2.69 9.30 -4.65
CA LEU A 286 2.03 9.12 -3.34
C LEU A 286 0.76 8.29 -3.51
N PHE A 287 0.66 7.20 -2.74
CA PHE A 287 -0.52 6.35 -2.74
C PHE A 287 -0.93 5.99 -1.32
N VAL A 288 -2.07 6.55 -0.88
CA VAL A 288 -2.65 6.35 0.45
C VAL A 288 -4.00 5.68 0.30
N ALA A 289 -4.15 4.46 0.80
CA ALA A 289 -5.35 3.70 0.50
C ALA A 289 -5.79 2.71 1.59
N ILE A 290 -7.11 2.61 1.76
CA ILE A 290 -7.77 1.46 2.39
C ILE A 290 -8.49 0.70 1.27
N LEU A 291 -7.99 -0.49 0.93
CA LEU A 291 -8.47 -1.30 -0.18
C LEU A 291 -9.20 -2.54 0.33
N ASN A 292 -10.50 -2.38 0.56
CA ASN A 292 -11.39 -3.48 0.89
C ASN A 292 -11.88 -4.23 -0.37
N SER A 293 -11.65 -3.67 -1.56
CA SER A 293 -11.88 -4.28 -2.88
C SER A 293 -10.73 -3.95 -3.82
N VAL A 294 -10.37 -4.88 -4.70
CA VAL A 294 -9.34 -4.71 -5.75
C VAL A 294 -9.93 -4.57 -7.16
N ASN A 295 -11.26 -4.45 -7.29
CA ASN A 295 -11.97 -4.20 -8.55
C ASN A 295 -11.69 -5.22 -9.68
N ASP A 296 -11.20 -6.41 -9.34
CA ASP A 296 -10.93 -7.52 -10.27
C ASP A 296 -12.05 -8.57 -10.31
N GLY A 297 -13.16 -8.31 -9.59
CA GLY A 297 -14.28 -9.22 -9.42
C GLY A 297 -14.12 -10.18 -8.24
N SER A 298 -13.03 -10.12 -7.49
CA SER A 298 -12.84 -10.89 -6.26
C SER A 298 -13.76 -10.38 -5.14
N PRO A 299 -14.08 -11.22 -4.14
CA PRO A 299 -14.94 -10.82 -3.03
C PRO A 299 -14.37 -9.60 -2.29
N THR A 300 -15.25 -8.65 -1.95
CA THR A 300 -14.91 -7.56 -1.06
C THR A 300 -14.63 -8.09 0.34
N GLY A 301 -13.76 -7.41 1.08
CA GLY A 301 -13.59 -7.67 2.49
C GLY A 301 -14.70 -7.04 3.34
N THR A 302 -14.50 -7.12 4.64
CA THR A 302 -15.37 -6.50 5.65
C THR A 302 -14.55 -5.73 6.66
N ILE A 303 -14.97 -4.50 6.95
CA ILE A 303 -14.49 -3.67 8.07
C ILE A 303 -15.71 -3.42 8.94
N THR A 304 -15.72 -3.92 10.18
CA THR A 304 -16.96 -3.92 10.99
C THR A 304 -17.33 -2.51 11.49
N SER A 305 -16.33 -1.65 11.69
CA SER A 305 -16.50 -0.26 12.14
C SER A 305 -16.15 0.73 11.03
N ASN A 306 -15.26 1.68 11.28
CA ASN A 306 -14.97 2.78 10.36
C ASN A 306 -13.75 2.50 9.48
N ALA A 307 -13.72 3.08 8.27
CA ALA A 307 -12.53 3.23 7.45
C ALA A 307 -12.14 4.72 7.40
N ALA A 308 -10.93 5.08 7.83
CA ALA A 308 -10.51 6.47 7.92
C ALA A 308 -9.10 6.68 7.39
N ILE A 309 -8.93 7.67 6.52
CA ILE A 309 -7.63 8.22 6.14
C ILE A 309 -7.60 9.65 6.66
N ASN A 310 -6.70 9.95 7.60
CA ASN A 310 -6.45 11.31 8.08
C ASN A 310 -5.04 11.71 7.65
N PHE A 311 -4.95 12.63 6.69
CA PHE A 311 -3.70 13.02 6.07
C PHE A 311 -3.45 14.51 6.31
N ASN A 312 -2.59 14.80 7.29
CA ASN A 312 -2.34 16.15 7.78
C ASN A 312 -0.95 16.61 7.32
N VAL A 313 -0.92 17.55 6.38
CA VAL A 313 0.31 18.21 5.93
C VAL A 313 0.22 19.68 6.33
N SER A 314 1.07 20.15 7.24
CA SER A 314 1.02 21.55 7.69
C SER A 314 1.79 22.52 6.79
N GLY A 315 2.82 22.02 6.09
CA GLY A 315 3.65 22.75 5.14
C GLY A 315 3.35 22.34 3.69
N THR A 316 4.33 21.74 2.99
CA THR A 316 4.19 21.38 1.57
C THR A 316 4.42 19.89 1.31
N ALA A 317 3.49 19.26 0.60
CA ALA A 317 3.67 17.98 -0.06
C ALA A 317 4.04 18.22 -1.54
N THR A 318 5.19 17.71 -1.97
CA THR A 318 5.66 17.75 -3.36
C THR A 318 5.69 16.33 -3.91
N VAL A 319 4.84 16.04 -4.88
CA VAL A 319 4.73 14.73 -5.54
C VAL A 319 5.05 14.90 -7.01
N THR A 320 6.05 14.19 -7.51
CA THR A 320 6.54 14.36 -8.88
C THR A 320 5.52 13.90 -9.92
N THR A 321 4.83 12.79 -9.65
CA THR A 321 3.84 12.17 -10.52
C THR A 321 2.44 12.30 -9.93
N ASP A 322 1.80 11.19 -9.57
CA ASP A 322 0.42 11.14 -9.11
C ASP A 322 0.35 11.03 -7.58
N ALA A 323 -0.66 11.68 -7.01
CA ALA A 323 -1.04 11.57 -5.60
C ALA A 323 -2.47 11.03 -5.50
N THR A 324 -2.63 9.82 -4.97
CA THR A 324 -3.92 9.14 -4.84
C THR A 324 -4.27 8.91 -3.38
N PHE A 325 -5.48 9.31 -3.01
CA PHE A 325 -6.13 9.01 -1.73
C PHE A 325 -7.41 8.22 -2.02
N GLN A 326 -7.51 6.99 -1.53
CA GLN A 326 -8.72 6.20 -1.83
C GLN A 326 -9.19 5.27 -0.72
N ILE A 327 -10.52 5.08 -0.68
CA ILE A 327 -11.15 3.99 0.04
C ILE A 327 -12.04 3.22 -0.94
N ASN A 328 -11.66 1.97 -1.22
CA ASN A 328 -12.40 1.07 -2.11
C ASN A 328 -13.08 -0.03 -1.32
N GLY A 329 -14.26 -0.49 -1.75
CA GLY A 329 -15.14 -1.39 -1.01
C GLY A 329 -15.66 -0.76 0.29
N SER A 330 -15.84 0.57 0.28
CA SER A 330 -16.26 1.37 1.44
C SER A 330 -17.68 1.06 1.91
N ASP A 331 -18.49 0.44 1.05
CA ASP A 331 -19.84 -0.05 1.36
C ASP A 331 -19.88 -1.17 2.41
N SER A 332 -18.75 -1.86 2.63
CA SER A 332 -18.64 -2.84 3.72
C SER A 332 -18.30 -2.23 5.08
N ALA A 333 -17.95 -0.93 5.17
CA ALA A 333 -17.67 -0.24 6.43
C ALA A 333 -18.91 0.49 6.97
N ALA A 334 -19.00 0.67 8.28
CA ALA A 334 -20.08 1.45 8.91
C ALA A 334 -20.03 2.94 8.51
N SER A 335 -18.82 3.48 8.38
CA SER A 335 -18.55 4.83 7.86
C SER A 335 -17.19 4.85 7.17
N SER A 336 -17.06 5.62 6.10
CA SER A 336 -15.79 5.83 5.40
C SER A 336 -15.46 7.31 5.33
N THR A 337 -14.23 7.69 5.66
CA THR A 337 -13.78 9.08 5.65
C THR A 337 -12.38 9.25 5.09
N ILE A 338 -12.19 10.29 4.29
CA ILE A 338 -10.88 10.76 3.85
C ILE A 338 -10.77 12.24 4.23
N ASN A 339 -9.87 12.57 5.15
CA ASN A 339 -9.68 13.93 5.66
C ASN A 339 -8.28 14.43 5.27
N LEU A 340 -8.23 15.53 4.52
CA LEU A 340 -7.00 16.27 4.25
C LEU A 340 -7.08 17.63 4.94
N SER A 341 -6.07 17.94 5.75
CA SER A 341 -6.06 19.14 6.57
C SER A 341 -4.78 19.94 6.39
N GLY A 342 -4.94 21.21 6.04
CA GLY A 342 -3.86 22.18 5.88
C GLY A 342 -2.99 21.97 4.64
N GLY A 343 -1.97 22.80 4.54
CA GLY A 343 -0.83 22.60 3.64
C GLY A 343 -1.08 22.86 2.15
N THR A 344 0.01 22.72 1.41
CA THR A 344 0.05 22.83 -0.05
C THR A 344 0.46 21.48 -0.66
N TYR A 345 -0.31 21.00 -1.62
CA TYR A 345 -0.06 19.78 -2.38
C TYR A 345 0.32 20.19 -3.80
N ASN A 346 1.60 20.13 -4.12
CA ASN A 346 2.13 20.33 -5.46
C ASN A 346 2.33 18.97 -6.11
N VAL A 347 1.47 18.63 -7.07
CA VAL A 347 1.44 17.31 -7.71
C VAL A 347 1.74 17.49 -9.20
N GLY A 348 2.79 16.89 -9.71
CA GLY A 348 3.18 17.06 -11.13
C GLY A 348 2.17 16.46 -12.10
N GLY A 349 1.46 15.41 -11.70
CA GLY A 349 0.44 14.72 -12.49
C GLY A 349 -0.97 14.91 -11.93
N THR A 350 -1.59 13.79 -11.54
CA THR A 350 -2.97 13.75 -11.05
C THR A 350 -3.01 13.76 -9.53
N PHE A 351 -3.70 14.73 -8.95
CA PHE A 351 -4.25 14.61 -7.61
C PHE A 351 -5.61 13.90 -7.70
N GLU A 352 -5.73 12.72 -7.10
CA GLU A 352 -6.96 11.93 -7.08
C GLU A 352 -7.43 11.63 -5.66
N GLY A 353 -8.66 12.03 -5.34
CA GLY A 353 -9.42 11.53 -4.21
C GLY A 353 -10.53 10.61 -4.71
N PHE A 354 -10.62 9.37 -4.23
CA PHE A 354 -11.61 8.42 -4.72
C PHE A 354 -12.28 7.61 -3.60
N MET A 355 -13.60 7.50 -3.66
CA MET A 355 -14.40 6.56 -2.86
C MET A 355 -15.49 5.95 -3.74
N ASP A 356 -15.56 4.62 -3.79
CA ASP A 356 -16.55 3.89 -4.59
C ASP A 356 -17.92 3.75 -3.92
N GLY A 357 -17.95 3.77 -2.59
CA GLY A 357 -19.13 3.65 -1.74
C GLY A 357 -19.44 4.95 -1.00
N SER A 358 -20.31 4.85 0.00
CA SER A 358 -20.76 6.03 0.77
C SER A 358 -19.68 6.43 1.78
N GLY A 359 -19.54 7.73 2.00
CA GLY A 359 -18.52 8.26 2.88
C GLY A 359 -18.39 9.78 2.74
N THR A 360 -17.50 10.36 3.54
CA THR A 360 -17.21 11.79 3.50
C THR A 360 -15.75 12.04 3.17
N MET A 361 -15.47 12.81 2.13
CA MET A 361 -14.15 13.36 1.88
C MET A 361 -14.16 14.81 2.30
N THR A 362 -13.19 15.22 3.12
CA THR A 362 -13.08 16.60 3.63
C THR A 362 -11.74 17.20 3.25
N PHE A 363 -11.78 18.38 2.63
CA PHE A 363 -10.60 19.25 2.48
C PHE A 363 -10.75 20.43 3.44
N THR A 364 -9.84 20.56 4.39
CA THR A 364 -9.85 21.66 5.38
C THR A 364 -8.63 22.55 5.18
N ASN A 365 -8.84 23.76 4.65
CA ASN A 365 -7.77 24.73 4.39
C ASN A 365 -6.61 24.15 3.54
N VAL A 366 -6.95 23.45 2.46
CA VAL A 366 -5.98 22.76 1.59
C VAL A 366 -5.72 23.60 0.34
N THR A 367 -4.45 23.73 -0.05
CA THR A 367 -4.05 24.25 -1.37
C THR A 367 -3.60 23.09 -2.26
N ILE A 368 -4.27 22.84 -3.38
CA ILE A 368 -3.90 21.81 -4.36
C ILE A 368 -3.47 22.48 -5.66
N ASN A 369 -2.29 22.14 -6.15
CA ASN A 369 -1.77 22.53 -7.45
C ASN A 369 -1.39 21.25 -8.21
N ALA A 370 -2.13 20.92 -9.27
CA ALA A 370 -1.85 19.73 -10.07
C ALA A 370 -2.04 19.94 -11.58
N ASP A 371 -1.59 18.99 -12.40
CA ASP A 371 -1.98 18.96 -13.80
C ASP A 371 -3.46 18.59 -13.94
N THR A 372 -3.88 17.58 -13.17
CA THR A 372 -5.27 17.14 -13.07
C THR A 372 -5.67 17.01 -11.62
N VAL A 373 -6.85 17.50 -11.27
CA VAL A 373 -7.49 17.26 -9.98
C VAL A 373 -8.81 16.53 -10.20
N LYS A 374 -8.93 15.33 -9.64
CA LYS A 374 -10.16 14.53 -9.66
C LYS A 374 -10.53 14.14 -8.24
N THR A 375 -11.74 14.45 -7.82
CA THR A 375 -12.29 13.93 -6.56
C THR A 375 -13.63 13.32 -6.83
N GLY A 376 -13.79 12.02 -6.58
CA GLY A 376 -14.99 11.26 -6.93
C GLY A 376 -15.49 10.42 -5.76
N ILE A 377 -16.75 10.62 -5.38
CA ILE A 377 -17.40 9.87 -4.32
C ILE A 377 -18.70 9.29 -4.88
N PHE A 378 -18.70 8.00 -5.14
CA PHE A 378 -19.72 7.34 -5.96
C PHE A 378 -20.75 6.56 -5.15
N GLY A 379 -20.66 6.56 -3.82
CA GLY A 379 -21.71 6.01 -2.97
C GLY A 379 -23.06 6.70 -3.09
N ALA A 380 -24.11 5.96 -2.72
CA ALA A 380 -25.47 6.47 -2.64
C ALA A 380 -25.57 7.78 -1.85
N ASN A 381 -24.84 7.92 -0.74
CA ASN A 381 -24.87 9.09 0.15
C ASN A 381 -23.48 9.76 0.28
N GLY A 382 -22.67 9.70 -0.77
CA GLY A 382 -21.33 10.31 -0.79
C GLY A 382 -21.36 11.82 -0.53
N THR A 383 -20.41 12.33 0.26
CA THR A 383 -20.28 13.77 0.55
C THR A 383 -18.84 14.24 0.33
N LEU A 384 -18.66 15.24 -0.53
CA LEU A 384 -17.41 15.99 -0.64
C LEU A 384 -17.59 17.34 0.08
N ARG A 385 -16.85 17.56 1.17
CA ARG A 385 -16.88 18.78 1.96
C ARG A 385 -15.61 19.59 1.74
N ILE A 386 -15.74 20.85 1.35
CA ILE A 386 -14.61 21.73 1.02
C ILE A 386 -14.64 22.95 1.93
N GLY A 387 -13.69 23.01 2.86
CA GLY A 387 -13.58 23.96 3.94
C GLY A 387 -12.32 24.82 3.86
N GLY A 388 -12.18 25.60 2.78
CA GLY A 388 -11.14 26.63 2.66
C GLY A 388 -10.01 26.25 1.70
N GLY A 389 -9.19 27.24 1.34
CA GLY A 389 -8.00 27.07 0.50
C GLY A 389 -8.27 27.25 -1.00
N SER A 390 -7.47 26.58 -1.84
CA SER A 390 -7.61 26.67 -3.30
C SER A 390 -7.33 25.35 -4.00
N ILE A 391 -8.09 25.05 -5.05
CA ILE A 391 -7.91 23.86 -5.86
C ILE A 391 -7.64 24.31 -7.30
N SER A 392 -6.42 24.07 -7.77
CA SER A 392 -5.94 24.50 -9.08
C SER A 392 -5.49 23.32 -9.92
N ALA A 393 -6.01 23.24 -11.14
CA ALA A 393 -5.59 22.28 -12.15
C ALA A 393 -5.13 22.98 -13.43
N ASN A 394 -4.02 22.54 -14.01
CA ASN A 394 -3.57 23.04 -15.31
C ASN A 394 -4.51 22.56 -16.44
N THR A 395 -4.97 21.33 -16.34
CA THR A 395 -5.70 20.66 -17.42
C THR A 395 -7.16 20.42 -17.07
N LEU A 396 -7.44 19.73 -15.96
CA LEU A 396 -8.79 19.23 -15.64
C LEU A 396 -9.07 19.34 -14.13
N LEU A 397 -10.19 19.97 -13.77
CA LEU A 397 -10.69 20.01 -12.39
C LEU A 397 -12.10 19.39 -12.32
N HIS A 398 -12.20 18.21 -11.74
CA HIS A 398 -13.44 17.46 -11.57
C HIS A 398 -13.73 17.18 -10.09
N LEU A 399 -14.83 17.74 -9.59
CA LEU A 399 -15.37 17.49 -8.25
C LEU A 399 -16.71 16.76 -8.38
N TYR A 400 -16.77 15.50 -7.97
CA TYR A 400 -17.89 14.59 -8.22
C TYR A 400 -18.41 13.93 -6.95
N ALA A 401 -19.71 14.11 -6.71
CA ALA A 401 -20.52 13.30 -5.80
C ALA A 401 -21.94 13.05 -6.39
N PRO A 402 -22.06 12.46 -7.60
CA PRO A 402 -23.32 12.42 -8.34
C PRO A 402 -24.39 11.47 -7.76
N SER A 403 -24.03 10.57 -6.84
CA SER A 403 -24.83 9.42 -6.38
C SER A 403 -25.23 8.44 -7.48
N ILE A 404 -24.99 7.15 -7.24
CA ILE A 404 -25.38 6.07 -8.17
C ILE A 404 -26.88 5.70 -8.10
N ILE A 405 -27.63 6.12 -7.08
CA ILE A 405 -29.07 5.81 -6.90
C ILE A 405 -29.96 7.07 -6.73
N GLY A 406 -29.67 8.11 -7.50
CA GLY A 406 -30.63 9.17 -7.86
C GLY A 406 -31.18 10.09 -6.77
N ARG A 407 -30.71 10.02 -5.51
CA ARG A 407 -31.20 10.89 -4.42
C ARG A 407 -30.20 11.36 -3.37
N GLY A 408 -29.05 10.71 -3.18
CA GLY A 408 -27.99 11.22 -2.30
C GLY A 408 -26.86 11.88 -3.10
N GLY A 409 -25.67 12.06 -2.54
CA GLY A 409 -24.56 12.71 -3.25
C GLY A 409 -24.54 14.24 -3.04
N ILE A 410 -23.59 14.71 -2.25
CA ILE A 410 -23.48 16.11 -1.82
C ILE A 410 -22.08 16.63 -2.12
N ILE A 411 -22.00 17.82 -2.72
CA ILE A 411 -20.81 18.67 -2.62
C ILE A 411 -21.19 19.87 -1.74
N ASP A 412 -20.44 20.10 -0.68
CA ASP A 412 -20.73 21.14 0.32
C ASP A 412 -19.52 22.06 0.53
N PHE A 413 -19.68 23.34 0.18
CA PHE A 413 -18.68 24.38 0.39
C PHE A 413 -18.98 25.11 1.69
N VAL A 414 -18.07 24.98 2.67
CA VAL A 414 -18.31 25.43 4.06
C VAL A 414 -17.36 26.52 4.53
N SER A 415 -16.46 26.96 3.65
CA SER A 415 -15.60 28.12 3.80
C SER A 415 -15.25 28.67 2.42
N ASP A 416 -14.72 29.88 2.36
CA ASP A 416 -14.30 30.50 1.11
C ASP A 416 -13.24 29.68 0.39
N VAL A 417 -13.44 29.39 -0.89
CA VAL A 417 -12.58 28.52 -1.70
C VAL A 417 -12.32 29.18 -3.06
N THR A 418 -11.09 29.05 -3.56
CA THR A 418 -10.77 29.40 -4.95
C THR A 418 -10.61 28.16 -5.82
N LEU A 419 -11.33 28.10 -6.94
CA LEU A 419 -11.21 27.03 -7.93
C LEU A 419 -10.59 27.58 -9.22
N SER A 420 -9.58 26.89 -9.74
CA SER A 420 -8.89 27.25 -10.97
C SER A 420 -8.75 26.02 -11.87
N SER A 421 -9.09 26.19 -13.15
CA SER A 421 -8.85 25.20 -14.20
C SER A 421 -8.47 25.94 -15.48
N SER A 422 -7.24 25.73 -15.95
CA SER A 422 -6.66 26.57 -17.01
C SER A 422 -7.06 26.13 -18.42
N ALA A 423 -7.19 24.83 -18.67
CA ALA A 423 -7.51 24.32 -20.01
C ALA A 423 -8.99 24.02 -20.24
N THR A 424 -9.75 23.67 -19.19
CA THR A 424 -11.16 23.30 -19.29
C THR A 424 -11.99 24.03 -18.23
N ALA A 425 -13.31 24.07 -18.43
CA ALA A 425 -14.19 24.52 -17.37
C ALA A 425 -14.11 23.54 -16.18
N ALA A 426 -14.01 24.06 -14.96
CA ALA A 426 -14.12 23.26 -13.75
C ALA A 426 -15.50 22.59 -13.70
N VAL A 427 -15.55 21.30 -13.35
CA VAL A 427 -16.81 20.55 -13.25
C VAL A 427 -17.10 20.26 -11.79
N ILE A 428 -18.30 20.68 -11.36
CA ILE A 428 -18.85 20.41 -10.04
C ILE A 428 -20.13 19.61 -10.27
N ALA A 429 -20.13 18.31 -9.97
CA ALA A 429 -21.23 17.41 -10.30
C ALA A 429 -21.72 16.63 -9.07
N ALA A 430 -22.90 16.97 -8.55
CA ALA A 430 -23.53 16.26 -7.43
C ALA A 430 -25.06 16.38 -7.48
N ASN A 431 -25.78 15.49 -6.81
CA ASN A 431 -27.24 15.66 -6.70
C ASN A 431 -27.58 16.97 -5.99
N THR A 432 -26.91 17.22 -4.86
CA THR A 432 -26.98 18.49 -4.14
C THR A 432 -25.63 19.18 -4.16
N VAL A 433 -25.62 20.46 -4.54
CA VAL A 433 -24.46 21.33 -4.38
C VAL A 433 -24.88 22.45 -3.45
N THR A 434 -24.24 22.54 -2.28
CA THR A 434 -24.51 23.58 -1.28
C THR A 434 -23.30 24.52 -1.19
N ILE A 435 -23.57 25.83 -1.16
CA ILE A 435 -22.62 26.81 -0.65
C ILE A 435 -23.24 27.39 0.61
N GLU A 436 -22.57 27.22 1.75
CA GLU A 436 -23.11 27.64 3.04
C GLU A 436 -23.32 29.16 3.13
N ASN A 437 -24.12 29.58 4.12
CA ASN A 437 -24.47 31.00 4.26
C ASN A 437 -23.24 31.89 4.46
N GLY A 438 -23.17 32.97 3.67
CA GLY A 438 -22.05 33.91 3.71
C GLY A 438 -20.75 33.41 3.04
N ILE A 439 -20.71 32.18 2.52
CA ILE A 439 -19.53 31.61 1.88
C ILE A 439 -19.44 32.01 0.41
N VAL A 440 -18.21 32.30 -0.05
CA VAL A 440 -17.89 32.66 -1.43
C VAL A 440 -17.00 31.61 -2.07
N VAL A 441 -17.48 31.02 -3.16
CA VAL A 441 -16.66 30.18 -4.04
C VAL A 441 -16.18 31.03 -5.23
N THR A 442 -14.89 31.31 -5.26
CA THR A 442 -14.27 32.12 -6.32
C THR A 442 -13.81 31.23 -7.46
N ILE A 443 -14.30 31.49 -8.66
CA ILE A 443 -13.73 30.93 -9.89
C ILE A 443 -12.65 31.89 -10.37
N ALA A 444 -11.41 31.38 -10.46
CA ALA A 444 -10.25 32.18 -10.81
C ALA A 444 -10.43 32.87 -12.18
N PRO A 445 -9.77 34.03 -12.42
CA PRO A 445 -9.78 34.67 -13.73
C PRO A 445 -9.36 33.68 -14.83
N SER A 446 -9.98 33.76 -16.01
CA SER A 446 -9.78 32.83 -17.14
C SER A 446 -10.27 31.38 -16.94
N THR A 447 -10.79 31.04 -15.75
CA THR A 447 -11.54 29.79 -15.53
C THR A 447 -13.04 30.05 -15.66
N SER A 448 -13.76 29.08 -16.20
CA SER A 448 -15.22 28.96 -16.06
C SER A 448 -15.57 27.70 -15.27
N ALA A 449 -16.75 27.66 -14.64
CA ALA A 449 -17.23 26.47 -13.94
C ALA A 449 -18.62 26.05 -14.43
N ASN A 450 -18.80 24.75 -14.56
CA ASN A 450 -20.06 24.10 -14.88
C ASN A 450 -20.54 23.33 -13.64
N VAL A 451 -21.67 23.77 -13.08
CA VAL A 451 -22.31 23.11 -11.94
C VAL A 451 -23.44 22.24 -12.46
N TYR A 452 -23.27 20.93 -12.33
CA TYR A 452 -24.27 19.92 -12.66
C TYR A 452 -24.96 19.50 -11.36
N ALA A 453 -26.18 19.97 -11.14
CA ALA A 453 -26.92 19.69 -9.90
C ALA A 453 -28.43 19.59 -10.12
N ASN A 454 -29.07 18.69 -9.37
CA ASN A 454 -30.54 18.66 -9.26
C ASN A 454 -31.03 19.64 -8.20
N ILE A 455 -30.24 19.84 -7.14
CA ILE A 455 -30.54 20.71 -6.00
C ILE A 455 -29.36 21.69 -5.80
N PRO A 456 -29.34 22.83 -6.52
CA PRO A 456 -28.30 23.85 -6.38
C PRO A 456 -28.61 24.84 -5.24
N ASN A 457 -28.24 24.48 -4.00
CA ASN A 457 -28.47 25.26 -2.79
C ASN A 457 -27.44 26.39 -2.61
N TYR A 458 -27.60 27.44 -3.40
CA TYR A 458 -26.85 28.69 -3.31
C TYR A 458 -27.64 29.86 -3.89
N SER A 459 -27.10 31.06 -3.78
CA SER A 459 -27.72 32.30 -4.23
C SER A 459 -28.24 32.21 -5.67
N ALA A 460 -29.48 32.68 -5.87
CA ALA A 460 -30.09 32.76 -7.19
C ALA A 460 -29.28 33.65 -8.18
N ARG A 461 -28.45 34.57 -7.66
CA ARG A 461 -27.56 35.41 -8.47
C ARG A 461 -26.44 34.62 -9.15
N SER A 462 -26.10 33.46 -8.61
CA SER A 462 -25.06 32.57 -9.13
C SER A 462 -25.65 31.34 -9.84
N GLY A 463 -26.95 31.33 -10.14
CA GLY A 463 -27.64 30.20 -10.78
C GLY A 463 -28.24 29.17 -9.82
N GLY A 464 -28.26 29.44 -8.51
CA GLY A 464 -28.84 28.54 -7.51
C GLY A 464 -30.34 28.76 -7.27
N ASN A 465 -30.91 28.01 -6.33
CA ASN A 465 -32.33 28.09 -5.95
C ASN A 465 -32.63 29.13 -4.85
N GLY A 466 -31.62 29.81 -4.30
CA GLY A 466 -31.77 30.81 -3.24
C GLY A 466 -31.98 30.23 -1.84
N ASN A 467 -31.81 28.91 -1.64
CA ASN A 467 -31.97 28.27 -0.33
C ASN A 467 -30.89 28.71 0.70
N THR A 468 -29.71 29.10 0.22
CA THR A 468 -28.65 29.72 1.04
C THR A 468 -28.22 31.05 0.42
N THR A 469 -27.48 31.84 1.22
CA THR A 469 -26.88 33.11 0.79
C THR A 469 -25.49 32.97 0.17
N GLY A 470 -24.90 31.77 0.19
CA GLY A 470 -23.59 31.50 -0.41
C GLY A 470 -23.60 31.74 -1.92
N THR A 471 -22.47 32.16 -2.49
CA THR A 471 -22.43 32.64 -3.88
C THR A 471 -21.17 32.17 -4.61
N PHE A 472 -21.29 31.97 -5.91
CA PHE A 472 -20.13 31.94 -6.80
C PHE A 472 -19.76 33.35 -7.27
N VAL A 473 -18.46 33.63 -7.36
CA VAL A 473 -17.90 34.80 -8.05
C VAL A 473 -17.09 34.33 -9.25
N GLY A 474 -17.37 34.88 -10.44
CA GLY A 474 -16.72 34.48 -11.69
C GLY A 474 -17.71 33.86 -12.70
N ALA A 475 -17.18 33.23 -13.75
CA ALA A 475 -18.00 32.66 -14.82
C ALA A 475 -18.54 31.28 -14.44
N VAL A 476 -19.82 31.20 -14.06
CA VAL A 476 -20.48 29.96 -13.63
C VAL A 476 -21.76 29.70 -14.43
N THR A 477 -21.96 28.45 -14.83
CA THR A 477 -23.23 27.99 -15.43
C THR A 477 -23.78 26.81 -14.64
N THR A 478 -25.04 26.88 -14.22
CA THR A 478 -25.75 25.80 -13.53
C THR A 478 -26.66 25.06 -14.49
N GLN A 479 -26.63 23.73 -14.44
CA GLN A 479 -27.38 22.86 -15.35
C GLN A 479 -27.73 21.50 -14.68
N PRO A 480 -28.65 20.72 -15.25
CA PRO A 480 -29.06 19.44 -14.66
C PRO A 480 -27.95 18.39 -14.59
N LEU A 481 -27.97 17.54 -13.55
CA LEU A 481 -27.04 16.40 -13.35
C LEU A 481 -27.23 15.24 -14.36
N GLY A 482 -27.97 15.42 -15.44
CA GLY A 482 -27.96 14.47 -16.55
C GLY A 482 -26.85 14.73 -17.56
N GLY A 483 -26.28 15.95 -17.55
CA GLY A 483 -25.43 16.46 -18.61
C GLY A 483 -23.93 16.52 -18.31
N GLN A 484 -23.50 16.09 -17.12
CA GLN A 484 -22.08 16.14 -16.74
C GLN A 484 -21.24 15.25 -17.65
N PRO A 485 -19.99 15.66 -17.94
CA PRO A 485 -19.05 14.77 -18.59
C PRO A 485 -18.76 13.53 -17.72
N PRO A 486 -18.30 12.42 -18.33
CA PRO A 486 -17.73 11.30 -17.59
C PRO A 486 -16.62 11.73 -16.61
N PHE A 487 -16.56 11.07 -15.44
CA PHE A 487 -15.52 11.35 -14.42
C PHE A 487 -14.10 11.25 -14.99
N ASN A 488 -13.86 10.22 -15.81
CA ASN A 488 -12.60 9.94 -16.49
C ASN A 488 -12.53 10.52 -17.92
N SER A 489 -13.32 11.54 -18.26
CA SER A 489 -13.23 12.16 -19.59
C SER A 489 -11.80 12.63 -19.88
N PRO A 490 -11.18 12.18 -20.99
CA PRO A 490 -9.84 12.63 -21.32
C PRO A 490 -9.87 14.12 -21.63
N SER A 491 -8.89 14.85 -21.08
CA SER A 491 -8.59 16.22 -21.43
C SER A 491 -8.50 16.38 -22.94
N ALA A 492 -9.24 17.32 -23.52
CA ALA A 492 -9.16 17.57 -24.95
C ALA A 492 -7.83 18.29 -25.28
N ARG A 493 -6.74 17.52 -25.56
CA ARG A 493 -5.86 17.62 -26.76
C ARG A 493 -4.53 16.84 -26.65
N LEU A 494 -4.21 16.17 -27.77
CA LEU A 494 -2.89 15.80 -28.34
C LEU A 494 -2.03 14.71 -27.67
N ALA A 495 -2.22 13.49 -28.20
CA ALA A 495 -1.24 12.45 -28.54
C ALA A 495 0.03 12.31 -27.66
N ALA A 496 -0.02 11.29 -26.81
CA ALA A 496 1.06 10.79 -25.98
C ALA A 496 2.32 10.36 -26.76
N LYS A 497 3.45 10.61 -26.13
CA LYS A 497 4.78 10.06 -26.42
C LYS A 497 4.73 8.53 -26.27
N GLN A 498 5.20 7.80 -27.28
CA GLN A 498 5.25 6.33 -27.32
C GLN A 498 6.04 5.75 -26.15
N SER A 499 5.42 4.87 -25.36
CA SER A 499 6.13 3.90 -24.52
C SER A 499 6.63 2.75 -25.40
N GLN A 500 7.94 2.66 -25.60
CA GLN A 500 8.58 1.46 -26.12
C GLN A 500 8.59 0.39 -25.02
N LEU A 501 7.85 -0.71 -25.21
CA LEU A 501 8.09 -1.96 -24.50
C LEU A 501 8.81 -2.93 -25.45
N GLY A 502 10.02 -3.30 -25.06
CA GLY A 502 10.90 -4.21 -25.78
C GLY A 502 10.46 -5.67 -25.72
N ARG A 503 10.79 -6.37 -26.81
CA ARG A 503 10.76 -7.82 -27.10
C ARG A 503 10.84 -8.77 -25.89
N LEU A 504 10.05 -9.85 -25.94
CA LEU A 504 10.51 -11.25 -26.16
C LEU A 504 9.32 -12.23 -26.26
N GLY A 505 9.43 -13.24 -27.15
CA GLY A 505 8.68 -14.51 -27.07
C GLY A 505 7.50 -14.68 -28.04
N GLY A 506 7.65 -15.59 -29.01
CA GLY A 506 6.68 -15.83 -30.08
C GLY A 506 5.36 -16.47 -29.65
N GLY A 507 4.27 -15.80 -30.02
CA GLY A 507 2.91 -16.32 -30.15
C GLY A 507 2.13 -15.29 -30.95
N MET A 508 1.40 -15.70 -31.99
CA MET A 508 0.63 -14.78 -32.84
C MET A 508 -0.56 -14.18 -32.08
N ASN A 509 -0.30 -13.26 -31.15
CA ASN A 509 -1.29 -12.33 -30.65
C ASN A 509 -1.53 -11.30 -31.75
N ARG A 510 -2.69 -11.39 -32.40
CA ARG A 510 -3.12 -10.38 -33.37
C ARG A 510 -3.53 -9.13 -32.57
N THR A 511 -2.59 -8.24 -32.33
CA THR A 511 -2.88 -6.93 -31.74
C THR A 511 -3.62 -6.10 -32.78
N ILE A 512 -4.86 -5.70 -32.46
CA ILE A 512 -5.58 -4.71 -33.26
C ILE A 512 -5.03 -3.34 -32.87
N HIS A 513 -4.30 -2.70 -33.78
CA HIS A 513 -3.88 -1.32 -33.61
C HIS A 513 -5.05 -0.40 -34.00
N VAL A 514 -5.58 0.31 -33.01
CA VAL A 514 -6.58 1.37 -33.19
C VAL A 514 -5.88 2.70 -32.94
N THR A 515 -5.83 3.55 -33.96
CA THR A 515 -5.10 4.83 -33.93
C THR A 515 -6.03 6.01 -33.63
N ASP A 516 -7.33 5.84 -33.83
CA ASP A 516 -8.39 6.78 -33.42
C ASP A 516 -9.75 6.07 -33.25
N SER A 517 -10.70 6.75 -32.62
CA SER A 517 -12.03 6.20 -32.27
C SER A 517 -12.93 5.91 -33.48
N SER A 518 -12.66 6.51 -34.66
CA SER A 518 -13.40 6.21 -35.88
C SER A 518 -13.06 4.83 -36.44
N GLN A 519 -11.82 4.37 -36.25
CA GLN A 519 -11.39 3.02 -36.61
C GLN A 519 -12.07 1.95 -35.75
N LEU A 520 -12.30 2.26 -34.46
CA LEU A 520 -13.07 1.39 -33.57
C LEU A 520 -14.56 1.36 -33.96
N GLY A 521 -15.13 2.51 -34.31
CA GLY A 521 -16.49 2.60 -34.84
C GLY A 521 -16.70 1.74 -36.08
N SER A 522 -15.78 1.83 -37.05
CA SER A 522 -15.83 1.04 -38.29
C SER A 522 -15.66 -0.47 -38.06
N LEU A 523 -14.88 -0.88 -37.05
CA LEU A 523 -14.76 -2.29 -36.65
C LEU A 523 -16.05 -2.86 -36.05
N LEU A 524 -16.90 -2.01 -35.47
CA LEU A 524 -18.12 -2.39 -34.77
C LEU A 524 -19.39 -2.16 -35.61
N GLU A 525 -19.34 -1.33 -36.65
CA GLU A 525 -20.49 -1.00 -37.51
C GLU A 525 -21.10 -2.21 -38.25
N ASN A 526 -20.33 -3.31 -38.41
CA ASN A 526 -20.81 -4.56 -39.02
C ASN A 526 -20.79 -5.76 -38.06
N ALA A 527 -20.63 -5.51 -36.76
CA ALA A 527 -20.52 -6.55 -35.76
C ALA A 527 -21.88 -6.91 -35.14
N SER A 528 -22.45 -8.04 -35.54
CA SER A 528 -23.60 -8.63 -34.83
C SER A 528 -23.10 -9.45 -33.62
N PRO A 529 -23.66 -9.28 -32.41
CA PRO A 529 -23.33 -10.12 -31.26
C PRO A 529 -23.62 -11.59 -31.54
N GLY A 530 -22.69 -12.48 -31.19
CA GLY A 530 -22.92 -13.92 -31.21
C GLY A 530 -23.93 -14.36 -30.15
N ARG A 531 -24.41 -15.61 -30.23
CA ARG A 531 -25.38 -16.20 -29.27
C ARG A 531 -24.87 -16.24 -27.82
N ASP A 532 -23.57 -16.03 -27.63
CA ASP A 532 -22.85 -15.92 -26.35
C ASP A 532 -22.56 -14.46 -25.93
N GLY A 533 -23.17 -13.47 -26.60
CA GLY A 533 -22.99 -12.04 -26.32
C GLY A 533 -21.64 -11.47 -26.77
N LYS A 534 -20.77 -12.29 -27.37
CA LYS A 534 -19.43 -11.87 -27.82
C LYS A 534 -19.45 -11.44 -29.29
N VAL A 535 -18.87 -10.28 -29.56
CA VAL A 535 -18.62 -9.78 -30.92
C VAL A 535 -17.38 -10.47 -31.49
N ARG A 536 -17.50 -11.05 -32.70
CA ARG A 536 -16.39 -11.68 -33.42
C ARG A 536 -16.11 -10.88 -34.69
N ILE A 537 -14.88 -10.40 -34.85
CA ILE A 537 -14.42 -9.66 -36.03
C ILE A 537 -13.78 -10.66 -36.99
N ALA A 538 -14.32 -10.79 -38.21
CA ALA A 538 -13.77 -11.69 -39.21
C ALA A 538 -12.46 -11.13 -39.80
N SER A 539 -11.38 -11.90 -39.77
CA SER A 539 -10.14 -11.54 -40.48
C SER A 539 -10.37 -11.56 -42.00
N ALA A 540 -10.18 -10.42 -42.67
CA ALA A 540 -10.25 -10.32 -44.12
C ALA A 540 -9.26 -11.30 -44.78
N ALA A 541 -9.72 -12.00 -45.81
CA ALA A 541 -8.96 -13.04 -46.50
C ALA A 541 -7.71 -12.45 -47.18
N VAL A 542 -6.54 -12.96 -46.80
CA VAL A 542 -5.29 -12.78 -47.56
C VAL A 542 -5.41 -13.59 -48.86
N PRO A 543 -5.19 -13.02 -50.05
CA PRO A 543 -5.20 -13.78 -51.30
C PRO A 543 -4.07 -14.81 -51.29
N ARG A 544 -4.41 -16.10 -51.41
CA ARG A 544 -3.41 -17.18 -51.53
C ARG A 544 -2.83 -17.17 -52.94
N THR A 545 -1.56 -16.81 -53.08
CA THR A 545 -0.76 -17.15 -54.27
C THR A 545 -0.40 -18.64 -54.23
N ALA A 546 -0.67 -19.33 -55.34
CA ALA A 546 -0.50 -20.76 -55.51
C ALA A 546 0.96 -21.21 -55.45
N SER A 547 1.20 -22.38 -54.84
CA SER A 547 2.42 -23.16 -55.07
C SER A 547 2.06 -24.60 -55.43
N VAL A 548 2.62 -25.00 -56.57
CA VAL A 548 2.52 -26.24 -57.33
C VAL A 548 2.87 -27.48 -56.50
N GLY A 549 2.17 -28.58 -56.76
CA GLY A 549 2.21 -29.80 -55.96
C GLY A 549 3.35 -30.80 -56.27
N LYS A 550 3.44 -31.83 -55.42
CA LYS A 550 3.69 -33.23 -55.81
C LYS A 550 3.43 -34.20 -54.64
N ALA A 551 2.75 -35.28 -55.02
CA ALA A 551 2.46 -36.62 -54.50
C ALA A 551 3.27 -37.25 -53.31
N PRO A 552 2.75 -38.37 -52.72
CA PRO A 552 2.81 -38.74 -51.30
C PRO A 552 3.73 -39.93 -50.96
N ALA A 553 4.07 -40.14 -49.68
CA ALA A 553 4.60 -41.41 -49.15
C ALA A 553 4.37 -41.52 -47.62
N GLN A 554 3.60 -42.52 -47.18
CA GLN A 554 4.04 -43.72 -46.43
C GLN A 554 4.13 -43.57 -44.90
N ALA A 555 3.25 -44.28 -44.19
CA ALA A 555 3.54 -44.91 -42.89
C ALA A 555 4.08 -46.34 -43.15
N PRO A 556 4.66 -47.13 -42.20
CA PRO A 556 4.77 -46.96 -40.74
C PRO A 556 6.11 -47.47 -40.09
N ARG A 557 6.18 -47.43 -38.74
CA ARG A 557 6.94 -48.28 -37.76
C ARG A 557 8.14 -47.68 -36.98
N ALA A 558 8.23 -48.18 -35.75
CA ALA A 558 9.04 -47.85 -34.59
C ALA A 558 10.57 -47.95 -34.77
N PHE A 559 11.34 -47.14 -34.01
CA PHE A 559 12.21 -47.58 -32.89
C PHE A 559 13.04 -46.39 -32.32
N ASP A 560 13.06 -46.32 -31.00
CA ASP A 560 14.21 -46.03 -30.11
C ASP A 560 14.73 -44.62 -29.75
N ARG A 561 14.93 -44.52 -28.43
CA ARG A 561 15.92 -43.75 -27.63
C ARG A 561 15.62 -42.29 -27.25
N HIS A 562 14.83 -42.14 -26.18
CA HIS A 562 15.10 -41.11 -25.17
C HIS A 562 15.80 -41.74 -23.96
N ARG A 563 17.09 -41.42 -23.80
CA ARG A 563 17.86 -41.68 -22.59
C ARG A 563 17.65 -40.50 -21.63
N SER A 564 17.38 -40.86 -20.38
CA SER A 564 17.24 -40.07 -19.16
C SER A 564 18.41 -39.13 -18.85
N VAL A 565 18.11 -37.99 -18.20
CA VAL A 565 18.72 -37.61 -16.91
C VAL A 565 17.66 -36.91 -16.05
N ALA A 566 17.38 -37.49 -14.89
CA ALA A 566 16.52 -36.93 -13.86
C ALA A 566 17.23 -35.80 -13.11
N THR A 567 16.50 -34.74 -12.75
CA THR A 567 16.91 -33.82 -11.67
C THR A 567 15.73 -33.63 -10.72
N ASN A 568 15.77 -34.39 -9.62
CA ASN A 568 15.07 -34.07 -8.39
C ASN A 568 15.68 -32.77 -7.83
N VAL A 569 14.86 -31.75 -7.60
CA VAL A 569 15.22 -30.60 -6.76
C VAL A 569 14.22 -30.57 -5.62
N GLY A 570 14.66 -31.07 -4.46
CA GLY A 570 14.02 -30.82 -3.17
C GLY A 570 14.37 -29.43 -2.64
N PRO A 571 13.62 -28.92 -1.65
CA PRO A 571 13.77 -27.55 -1.15
C PRO A 571 15.09 -27.39 -0.39
N LYS A 572 15.86 -26.37 -0.75
CA LYS A 572 17.08 -26.00 -0.03
C LYS A 572 16.70 -25.29 1.27
N MET A 573 16.95 -25.98 2.38
CA MET A 573 16.98 -25.37 3.71
C MET A 573 18.22 -24.48 3.86
N LEU A 574 18.01 -23.32 4.47
CA LEU A 574 19.04 -22.46 5.03
C LEU A 574 19.72 -23.24 6.17
N ALA A 575 21.01 -23.59 6.00
CA ALA A 575 21.80 -24.21 7.05
C ALA A 575 23.14 -23.48 7.19
N SER A 576 23.36 -23.00 8.41
CA SER A 576 24.62 -22.85 9.14
C SER A 576 25.89 -22.59 8.32
N ARG A 577 26.52 -21.45 8.56
CA ARG A 577 27.96 -21.33 8.37
C ARG A 577 28.60 -20.75 9.63
N SER A 578 29.45 -21.56 10.23
CA SER A 578 30.66 -21.12 10.90
C SER A 578 31.83 -21.76 10.12
N PRO A 579 33.05 -21.22 10.16
CA PRO A 579 33.46 -19.88 10.59
C PRO A 579 33.64 -18.90 9.42
#